data_AF-A0A3N7ABJ6-F1
#
_entry.id   AF-A0A3N7ABJ6-F1
#
_cell.length_a   1.000
_cell.length_b   1.000
_cell.length_c   1.000
_cell.angle_alpha   90.00
_cell.angle_beta   90.00
_cell.angle_gamma   90.00
#
_symmetry.space_group_name_H-M   'P 1'
#
loop_
_entity.id
_entity.type
_entity.pdbx_description
1 polymer ?
#
loop_
_entity_poly.entity_id
_entity_poly.type
_entity_poly.pdbx_seq_one_letter_code
_entity_poly.pdbx_strand_id
1 'polypeptide(L)'
;MAFEINYFIGSLDTYFRQDEMSVLFFYAKDIDLELTKKLNYLLDKKTSYMIHHNMNISGLDNDDPLPAYYHTDDIEAAIRFISTQLIPAMEKETVNMDEKYGGSMSRFIDLINNYPNDSLGFMLYVAHDYVPYEMTYYIDQANEMKDLLQESLNLKTPIIINYTD
;
A
#
# COMPACT_ATOMS: atom_id res chain seq x y z
N MET A 1 -1.75 -12.22 -15.13
CA MET A 1 -0.56 -12.26 -14.27
C MET A 1 -0.80 -11.19 -13.23
N ALA A 2 -0.60 -11.51 -11.94
CA ALA A 2 -0.87 -10.54 -10.89
C ALA A 2 0.34 -9.62 -10.80
N PHE A 3 0.11 -8.32 -10.89
CA PHE A 3 1.17 -7.33 -10.78
C PHE A 3 1.76 -7.40 -9.37
N GLU A 4 2.95 -7.99 -9.28
CA GLU A 4 3.69 -8.20 -8.05
C GLU A 4 4.70 -7.06 -7.87
N ILE A 5 4.74 -6.54 -6.65
CA ILE A 5 5.64 -5.45 -6.27
C ILE A 5 6.60 -6.03 -5.24
N ASN A 6 7.87 -6.14 -5.60
CA ASN A 6 8.92 -6.65 -4.73
C ASN A 6 9.60 -5.49 -3.99
N TYR A 7 9.87 -5.70 -2.71
CA TYR A 7 10.43 -4.71 -1.79
C TYR A 7 11.70 -5.24 -1.15
N PHE A 8 12.80 -4.50 -1.30
CA PHE A 8 14.11 -4.86 -0.77
C PHE A 8 14.65 -3.76 0.13
N ILE A 9 15.01 -4.10 1.37
CA ILE A 9 15.66 -3.18 2.32
C ILE A 9 16.54 -3.96 3.30
N GLY A 10 17.85 -3.72 3.29
CA GLY A 10 18.79 -4.48 4.13
C GLY A 10 18.77 -5.97 3.80
N SER A 11 18.37 -6.79 4.78
CA SER A 11 18.14 -8.23 4.60
C SER A 11 16.66 -8.61 4.44
N LEU A 12 15.74 -7.64 4.49
CA LEU A 12 14.32 -7.87 4.25
C LEU A 12 14.04 -7.89 2.74
N ASP A 13 13.31 -8.92 2.35
CA ASP A 13 12.83 -9.18 1.00
C ASP A 13 11.41 -9.73 1.11
N THR A 14 10.44 -9.01 0.55
CA THR A 14 9.03 -9.42 0.50
C THR A 14 8.39 -8.92 -0.79
N TYR A 15 7.19 -9.41 -1.09
CA TYR A 15 6.39 -8.94 -2.21
C TYR A 15 4.94 -8.76 -1.79
N PHE A 16 4.25 -7.81 -2.42
CA PHE A 16 2.81 -7.64 -2.31
C PHE A 16 2.18 -7.64 -3.71
N ARG A 17 0.98 -8.18 -3.83
CA ARG A 17 0.19 -8.02 -5.06
C ARG A 17 -0.56 -6.70 -5.01
N GLN A 18 -0.58 -5.96 -6.12
CA GLN A 18 -1.28 -4.67 -6.20
C GLN A 18 -2.76 -4.75 -5.81
N ASP A 19 -3.43 -5.84 -6.19
CA ASP A 19 -4.82 -6.08 -5.84
C ASP A 19 -5.02 -6.12 -4.31
N GLU A 20 -4.16 -6.82 -3.60
CA GLU A 20 -4.22 -6.97 -2.14
C GLU A 20 -3.91 -5.65 -1.43
N MET A 21 -2.89 -4.92 -1.92
CA MET A 21 -2.59 -3.58 -1.43
C MET A 21 -3.78 -2.63 -1.65
N SER A 22 -4.45 -2.74 -2.79
CA SER A 22 -5.63 -1.93 -3.09
C SER A 22 -6.77 -2.21 -2.11
N VAL A 23 -6.97 -3.48 -1.72
CA VAL A 23 -7.94 -3.85 -0.70
C VAL A 23 -7.58 -3.26 0.66
N LEU A 24 -6.34 -3.42 1.10
CA LEU A 24 -5.88 -2.88 2.38
C LEU A 24 -6.03 -1.36 2.43
N PHE A 25 -5.62 -0.66 1.38
CA PHE A 25 -5.74 0.79 1.28
C PHE A 25 -7.19 1.26 1.16
N PHE A 26 -8.05 0.50 0.49
CA PHE A 26 -9.49 0.80 0.45
C PHE A 26 -10.14 0.72 1.84
N TYR A 27 -9.68 -0.20 2.70
CA TYR A 27 -10.09 -0.26 4.09
C TYR A 27 -9.49 0.88 4.91
N ALA A 28 -8.17 1.09 4.81
CA ALA A 28 -7.43 2.06 5.60
C ALA A 28 -7.90 3.52 5.38
N LYS A 29 -8.35 3.86 4.16
CA LYS A 29 -8.85 5.20 3.84
C LYS A 29 -10.06 5.62 4.68
N ASP A 30 -10.88 4.67 5.15
CA ASP A 30 -12.04 4.97 5.98
C ASP A 30 -11.65 5.31 7.43
N ILE A 31 -10.40 5.01 7.81
CA ILE A 31 -9.80 5.35 9.11
C ILE A 31 -9.12 6.71 9.01
N ASP A 32 -8.16 6.86 8.09
CA ASP A 32 -7.45 8.10 7.84
C ASP A 32 -6.91 8.13 6.41
N LEU A 33 -7.60 8.88 5.54
CA LEU A 33 -7.25 8.99 4.12
C LEU A 33 -5.85 9.59 3.90
N GLU A 34 -5.47 10.61 4.67
CA GLU A 34 -4.20 11.31 4.49
C GLU A 34 -3.02 10.41 4.87
N LEU A 35 -3.12 9.69 5.99
CA LEU A 35 -2.10 8.72 6.39
C LEU A 35 -2.04 7.52 5.44
N THR A 36 -3.19 7.10 4.89
CA THR A 36 -3.24 6.05 3.88
C THR A 36 -2.54 6.47 2.58
N LYS A 37 -2.76 7.70 2.11
CA LYS A 37 -2.07 8.25 0.94
C LYS A 37 -0.55 8.30 1.16
N LYS A 38 -0.10 8.71 2.36
CA LYS A 38 1.33 8.69 2.71
C LYS A 38 1.92 7.28 2.71
N LEU A 39 1.21 6.32 3.30
CA LEU A 39 1.63 4.92 3.29
C LEU A 39 1.76 4.39 1.86
N ASN A 40 0.80 4.69 0.98
CA ASN A 40 0.88 4.34 -0.43
C ASN A 40 2.14 4.92 -1.10
N TYR A 41 2.43 6.21 -0.91
CA TYR A 41 3.63 6.82 -1.52
C TYR A 41 4.94 6.21 -1.02
N LEU A 42 5.02 5.84 0.26
CA LEU A 42 6.21 5.21 0.84
C LEU A 42 6.45 3.77 0.33
N LEU A 43 5.42 3.16 -0.25
CA LEU A 43 5.47 1.82 -0.85
C LEU A 43 5.43 1.87 -2.38
N ASP A 44 5.46 3.06 -2.98
CA ASP A 44 5.46 3.24 -4.42
C ASP A 44 6.80 3.81 -4.91
N LYS A 45 7.16 3.55 -6.17
CA LYS A 45 8.41 4.10 -6.74
C LYS A 45 8.39 5.61 -6.63
N LYS A 46 9.53 6.21 -6.29
CA LYS A 46 9.67 7.67 -6.14
C LYS A 46 9.19 8.45 -7.37
N THR A 47 9.27 7.85 -8.56
CA THR A 47 8.74 8.39 -9.81
C THR A 47 7.24 8.69 -9.72
N SER A 48 6.44 7.85 -9.07
CA SER A 48 5.00 8.10 -8.85
C SER A 48 4.77 9.35 -8.01
N TYR A 49 5.52 9.53 -6.93
CA TYR A 49 5.48 10.76 -6.14
C TYR A 49 5.87 11.99 -6.97
N MET A 50 6.92 11.87 -7.80
CA MET A 50 7.39 12.94 -8.66
C MET A 50 6.36 13.34 -9.73
N ILE A 51 5.71 12.36 -10.36
CA ILE A 51 4.61 12.59 -11.29
C ILE A 51 3.47 13.32 -10.60
N HIS A 52 3.09 12.88 -9.40
CA HIS A 52 2.00 13.52 -8.63
C HIS A 52 2.29 14.99 -8.31
N HIS A 53 3.55 15.32 -8.04
CA HIS A 53 3.98 16.67 -7.69
C HIS A 53 4.50 17.49 -8.89
N ASN A 54 4.21 17.08 -10.13
CA ASN A 54 4.67 17.74 -11.37
C ASN A 54 6.19 18.00 -11.40
N MET A 55 6.97 17.08 -10.83
CA MET A 55 8.43 17.13 -10.84
C MET A 55 8.98 16.51 -12.13
N ASN A 56 10.17 16.94 -12.56
CA ASN A 56 10.80 16.42 -13.76
C ASN A 56 11.22 14.95 -13.59
N ILE A 57 10.74 14.05 -14.47
CA ILE A 57 11.05 12.62 -14.49
C ILE A 57 12.02 12.21 -15.61
N SER A 58 12.59 13.16 -16.37
CA SER A 58 13.46 12.87 -17.50
C SER A 58 14.66 12.01 -17.10
N GLY A 59 14.82 10.84 -17.75
CA GLY A 59 15.94 9.92 -17.51
C GLY A 59 15.74 8.93 -16.37
N LEU A 60 14.54 8.86 -15.78
CA LEU A 60 14.15 7.77 -14.88
C LEU A 60 13.41 6.72 -15.71
N ASP A 61 14.05 5.57 -15.91
CA ASP A 61 13.40 4.41 -16.52
C ASP A 61 12.60 3.68 -15.42
N ASN A 62 11.29 3.55 -15.62
CA ASN A 62 10.39 2.96 -14.63
C ASN A 62 10.47 1.43 -14.60
N ASP A 63 11.17 0.82 -15.56
CA ASP A 63 11.32 -0.64 -15.67
C ASP A 63 12.47 -1.17 -14.79
N ASP A 64 13.36 -0.30 -14.31
CA ASP A 64 14.44 -0.67 -13.40
C ASP A 64 14.00 -0.69 -11.92
N PRO A 65 14.67 -1.45 -11.04
CA PRO A 65 14.53 -1.31 -9.60
C PRO A 65 14.85 0.13 -9.16
N LEU A 66 13.89 0.80 -8.53
CA LEU A 66 14.01 2.19 -8.12
C LEU A 66 13.67 2.37 -6.64
N PRO A 67 14.29 3.36 -5.97
CA PRO A 67 13.94 3.66 -4.59
C PRO A 67 12.49 4.17 -4.48
N ALA A 68 11.84 3.81 -3.39
CA ALA A 68 10.58 4.38 -2.95
C ALA A 68 10.74 5.87 -2.58
N TYR A 69 9.62 6.57 -2.43
CA TYR A 69 9.62 7.86 -1.74
C TYR A 69 10.19 7.71 -0.31
N TYR A 70 11.03 8.65 0.12
CA TYR A 70 11.66 8.62 1.44
C TYR A 70 11.55 9.97 2.12
N HIS A 71 10.77 10.00 3.19
CA HIS A 71 10.65 11.15 4.07
C HIS A 71 10.45 10.66 5.51
N THR A 72 11.39 10.98 6.39
CA THR A 72 11.44 10.45 7.76
C THR A 72 10.14 10.70 8.53
N ASP A 73 9.61 11.92 8.51
CA ASP A 73 8.38 12.25 9.23
C ASP A 73 7.16 11.48 8.70
N ASP A 74 7.14 11.16 7.41
CA ASP A 74 6.05 10.40 6.81
C ASP A 74 6.17 8.91 7.13
N ILE A 75 7.40 8.38 7.15
CA ILE A 75 7.70 7.01 7.60
C ILE A 75 7.24 6.83 9.06
N GLU A 76 7.64 7.73 9.95
CA GLU A 76 7.24 7.69 11.36
C GLU A 76 5.72 7.84 11.53
N ALA A 77 5.09 8.69 10.73
CA ALA A 77 3.63 8.83 10.73
C ALA A 77 2.92 7.57 10.25
N ALA A 78 3.43 6.90 9.21
CA ALA A 78 2.89 5.65 8.68
C ALA A 78 3.07 4.48 9.67
N ILE A 79 4.24 4.33 10.29
CA ILE A 79 4.47 3.32 11.34
C ILE A 79 3.49 3.51 12.51
N ARG A 80 3.30 4.76 12.96
CA ARG A 80 2.34 5.10 14.02
C ARG A 80 0.91 4.78 13.58
N PHE A 81 0.52 5.19 12.36
CA PHE A 81 -0.80 4.89 11.79
C PHE A 81 -1.10 3.39 11.81
N ILE A 82 -0.17 2.57 11.30
CA ILE A 82 -0.32 1.12 11.26
C ILE A 82 -0.54 0.57 12.67
N SER A 83 0.31 0.98 13.62
CA SER A 83 0.36 0.41 14.96
C SER A 83 -0.80 0.86 15.86
N THR A 84 -1.27 2.11 15.71
CA THR A 84 -2.23 2.68 16.67
C THR A 84 -3.65 2.81 16.12
N GLN A 85 -3.83 2.73 14.80
CA GLN A 85 -5.14 2.93 14.15
C GLN A 85 -5.52 1.75 13.27
N LEU A 86 -4.70 1.41 12.27
CA LEU A 86 -5.06 0.43 11.23
C LEU A 86 -5.20 -0.99 11.79
N ILE A 87 -4.15 -1.55 12.41
CA ILE A 87 -4.20 -2.89 13.00
C ILE A 87 -5.27 -2.96 14.10
N PRO A 88 -5.33 -2.03 15.07
CA PRO A 88 -6.37 -2.06 16.10
C PRO A 88 -7.80 -1.92 15.57
N ALA A 89 -8.00 -1.32 14.39
CA ALA A 89 -9.31 -1.27 13.74
C ALA A 89 -9.67 -2.65 13.17
N MET A 90 -8.77 -3.28 12.41
CA MET A 90 -8.98 -4.62 11.84
C MET A 90 -9.18 -5.68 12.93
N GLU A 91 -8.44 -5.61 14.04
CA GLU A 91 -8.61 -6.54 15.18
C GLU A 91 -9.98 -6.44 15.87
N LYS A 92 -10.68 -5.31 15.72
CA LYS A 92 -12.03 -5.09 16.30
C LYS A 92 -13.15 -5.46 15.34
N GLU A 93 -12.85 -5.70 14.07
CA GLU A 93 -13.86 -6.11 13.10
C GLU A 93 -14.42 -7.49 13.47
N THR A 94 -15.74 -7.60 13.45
CA THR A 94 -16.44 -8.86 13.72
C THR A 94 -16.75 -9.66 12.46
N VAL A 95 -16.38 -9.11 11.30
CA VAL A 95 -16.68 -9.62 9.96
C VAL A 95 -15.43 -9.52 9.09
N ASN A 96 -15.42 -10.28 8.01
CA ASN A 96 -14.36 -10.21 7.01
C ASN A 96 -14.45 -8.95 6.13
N MET A 97 -13.40 -8.72 5.34
CA MET A 97 -13.27 -7.53 4.51
C MET A 97 -14.43 -7.39 3.52
N ASP A 98 -14.78 -8.45 2.80
CA ASP A 98 -15.89 -8.44 1.85
C ASP A 98 -17.25 -8.31 2.53
N GLU A 99 -17.46 -8.97 3.67
CA GLU A 99 -18.67 -8.87 4.50
C GLU A 99 -18.92 -7.45 5.00
N LYS A 100 -17.87 -6.74 5.43
CA LYS A 100 -17.93 -5.32 5.81
C LYS A 100 -18.50 -4.45 4.68
N TYR A 101 -18.21 -4.82 3.43
CA TYR A 101 -18.64 -4.11 2.23
C TYR A 101 -19.80 -4.81 1.49
N GLY A 102 -20.60 -5.62 2.20
CA GLY A 102 -21.86 -6.17 1.70
C GLY A 102 -21.85 -7.65 1.32
N GLY A 103 -20.77 -8.38 1.61
CA GLY A 103 -20.70 -9.85 1.54
C GLY A 103 -20.72 -10.42 0.13
N SER A 104 -20.23 -9.66 -0.85
CA SER A 104 -20.15 -10.07 -2.25
C SER A 104 -18.83 -9.60 -2.83
N MET A 105 -17.95 -10.56 -3.14
CA MET A 105 -16.61 -10.29 -3.69
C MET A 105 -16.65 -9.38 -4.92
N SER A 106 -17.54 -9.66 -5.88
CA SER A 106 -17.67 -8.82 -7.08
C SER A 106 -18.10 -7.39 -6.77
N ARG A 107 -19.08 -7.21 -5.87
CA ARG A 107 -19.49 -5.86 -5.44
C ARG A 107 -18.39 -5.15 -4.67
N PHE A 108 -17.63 -5.88 -3.86
CA PHE A 108 -16.52 -5.31 -3.13
C PHE A 108 -15.43 -4.80 -4.07
N ILE A 109 -15.03 -5.62 -5.05
CA ILE A 109 -14.10 -5.23 -6.12
C ILE A 109 -14.64 -4.02 -6.90
N ASP A 110 -15.93 -4.01 -7.24
CA ASP A 110 -16.56 -2.87 -7.91
C ASP A 110 -16.47 -1.58 -7.07
N LEU A 111 -16.65 -1.68 -5.74
CA LEU A 111 -16.50 -0.54 -4.84
C LEU A 111 -15.06 0.00 -4.82
N ILE A 112 -14.06 -0.89 -4.86
CA ILE A 112 -12.65 -0.50 -4.91
C ILE A 112 -12.35 0.19 -6.24
N ASN A 113 -12.68 -0.45 -7.36
CA ASN A 113 -12.36 0.02 -8.70
C ASN A 113 -13.10 1.30 -9.10
N ASN A 114 -14.25 1.59 -8.47
CA ASN A 114 -15.03 2.81 -8.70
C ASN A 114 -14.89 3.84 -7.57
N TYR A 115 -13.92 3.67 -6.66
CA TYR A 115 -13.64 4.68 -5.64
C TYR A 115 -13.30 6.02 -6.32
N PRO A 116 -14.01 7.12 -6.00
CA PRO A 116 -13.79 8.41 -6.64
C PRO A 116 -12.39 8.91 -6.32
N ASN A 117 -11.51 8.79 -7.31
CA ASN A 117 -10.12 9.09 -7.13
C ASN A 117 -9.86 10.58 -7.42
N ASP A 118 -9.78 11.38 -6.35
CA ASP A 118 -9.43 12.80 -6.43
C ASP A 118 -7.91 13.03 -6.57
N SER A 119 -7.09 11.99 -6.46
CA SER A 119 -5.64 12.05 -6.45
C SER A 119 -5.01 11.04 -7.40
N LEU A 120 -4.34 11.52 -8.46
CA LEU A 120 -3.62 10.65 -9.41
C LEU A 120 -2.60 9.70 -8.73
N GLY A 121 -2.13 10.02 -7.52
CA GLY A 121 -1.17 9.22 -6.77
C GLY A 121 -1.77 8.20 -5.81
N PHE A 122 -3.10 8.03 -5.76
CA PHE A 122 -3.79 7.05 -4.92
C PHE A 122 -4.84 6.30 -5.75
N MET A 123 -4.39 5.61 -6.80
CA MET A 123 -5.28 4.78 -7.63
C MET A 123 -5.39 3.38 -7.04
N LEU A 124 -6.60 2.98 -6.69
CA LEU A 124 -6.90 1.62 -6.22
C LEU A 124 -7.46 0.82 -7.39
N TYR A 125 -6.94 -0.39 -7.58
CA TYR A 125 -7.38 -1.25 -8.66
C TYR A 125 -7.19 -2.72 -8.31
N VAL A 126 -8.22 -3.52 -8.55
CA VAL A 126 -8.21 -4.97 -8.40
C VAL A 126 -8.55 -5.58 -9.76
N ALA A 127 -7.59 -6.31 -10.32
CA ALA A 127 -7.73 -6.96 -11.62
C ALA A 127 -8.37 -8.36 -11.53
N HIS A 128 -8.17 -9.07 -10.42
CA HIS A 128 -8.67 -10.43 -10.25
C HIS A 128 -10.09 -10.46 -9.72
N ASP A 129 -10.85 -11.51 -10.11
CA ASP A 129 -12.19 -11.77 -9.59
C ASP A 129 -12.21 -12.20 -8.11
N TYR A 130 -11.03 -12.36 -7.50
CA TYR A 130 -10.86 -12.79 -6.13
C TYR A 130 -9.62 -12.15 -5.50
N VAL A 131 -9.78 -11.73 -4.24
CA VAL A 131 -8.73 -11.28 -3.32
C VAL A 131 -8.95 -11.96 -1.95
N PRO A 132 -7.91 -12.14 -1.13
CA PRO A 132 -8.08 -12.52 0.27
C PRO A 132 -9.10 -11.62 0.96
N TYR A 133 -9.86 -12.13 1.92
CA TYR A 133 -10.89 -11.34 2.61
C TYR A 133 -10.74 -11.39 4.13
N GLU A 134 -9.91 -12.29 4.65
CA GLU A 134 -9.68 -12.45 6.07
C GLU A 134 -8.96 -11.23 6.64
N MET A 135 -9.51 -10.63 7.70
CA MET A 135 -8.87 -9.50 8.38
C MET A 135 -7.44 -9.85 8.86
N THR A 136 -7.22 -11.09 9.30
CA THR A 136 -5.91 -11.56 9.74
C THR A 136 -4.86 -11.50 8.64
N TYR A 137 -5.24 -11.81 7.40
CA TYR A 137 -4.34 -11.71 6.25
C TYR A 137 -3.85 -10.28 6.04
N TYR A 138 -4.76 -9.31 6.15
CA TYR A 138 -4.45 -7.89 5.98
C TYR A 138 -3.72 -7.28 7.19
N ILE A 139 -3.94 -7.83 8.40
CA ILE A 139 -3.12 -7.51 9.58
C ILE A 139 -1.67 -7.96 9.36
N ASP A 140 -1.44 -9.16 8.82
CA ASP A 140 -0.10 -9.65 8.52
C ASP A 140 0.59 -8.77 7.46
N GLN A 141 -0.10 -8.41 6.37
CA GLN A 141 0.42 -7.47 5.39
C GLN A 141 0.74 -6.09 5.99
N ALA A 142 -0.13 -5.54 6.84
CA ALA A 142 0.13 -4.26 7.50
C ALA A 142 1.36 -4.34 8.42
N ASN A 143 1.58 -5.47 9.10
CA ASN A 143 2.79 -5.69 9.89
C ASN A 143 4.05 -5.76 9.00
N GLU A 144 4.02 -6.47 7.87
CA GLU A 144 5.15 -6.51 6.95
C GLU A 144 5.48 -5.12 6.39
N MET A 145 4.48 -4.33 6.00
CA MET A 145 4.68 -2.94 5.57
C MET A 145 5.34 -2.09 6.65
N LYS A 146 4.89 -2.23 7.91
CA LYS A 146 5.49 -1.54 9.06
C LYS A 146 6.95 -1.97 9.26
N ASP A 147 7.26 -3.25 9.12
CA ASP A 147 8.62 -3.77 9.32
C ASP A 147 9.57 -3.26 8.21
N LEU A 148 9.12 -3.19 6.95
CA LEU A 148 9.86 -2.56 5.85
C LEU A 148 10.17 -1.09 6.13
N LEU A 149 9.15 -0.33 6.58
CA LEU A 149 9.29 1.09 6.91
C LEU A 149 10.23 1.31 8.10
N GLN A 150 10.13 0.46 9.13
CA GLN A 150 10.99 0.51 10.31
C GLN A 150 12.45 0.22 9.93
N GLU A 151 12.69 -0.76 9.05
CA GLU A 151 14.05 -1.06 8.57
C GLU A 151 14.62 0.07 7.71
N SER A 152 13.80 0.69 6.85
CA SER A 152 14.18 1.89 6.10
C SER A 152 14.59 3.05 7.02
N LEU A 153 13.88 3.24 8.13
CA LEU A 153 14.21 4.23 9.16
C LEU A 153 15.53 3.88 9.86
N ASN A 154 15.71 2.62 10.26
CA ASN A 154 16.90 2.13 10.97
C ASN A 154 18.18 2.30 10.14
N LEU A 155 18.12 1.92 8.87
CA LEU A 155 19.24 1.98 7.92
C LEU A 155 19.44 3.39 7.33
N LYS A 156 18.46 4.27 7.47
CA LYS A 156 18.43 5.61 6.88
C LYS A 156 18.53 5.58 5.35
N THR A 157 17.88 4.60 4.73
CA THR A 157 17.89 4.39 3.27
C THR A 157 16.50 4.05 2.76
N PRO A 158 16.12 4.47 1.54
CA PRO A 158 14.84 4.11 0.94
C PRO A 158 14.74 2.60 0.67
N ILE A 159 13.50 2.08 0.68
CA ILE A 159 13.18 0.75 0.19
C ILE A 159 13.40 0.72 -1.34
N ILE A 160 13.97 -0.35 -1.88
CA ILE A 160 14.06 -0.56 -3.33
C ILE A 160 12.82 -1.32 -3.79
N ILE A 161 12.17 -0.81 -4.83
CA ILE A 161 10.94 -1.37 -5.41
C ILE A 161 11.22 -1.90 -6.80
N ASN A 162 10.77 -3.12 -7.07
CA ASN A 162 10.81 -3.74 -8.39
C ASN A 162 9.44 -4.29 -8.78
N TYR A 163 8.95 -3.89 -9.95
CA TYR A 163 7.67 -4.38 -10.48
C TYR A 163 7.91 -5.59 -11.36
N THR A 164 7.14 -6.65 -11.14
CA THR A 164 7.21 -7.88 -11.95
C THR A 164 5.81 -8.21 -12.48
N ASP A 165 5.75 -8.44 -13.79
CA ASP A 165 4.55 -8.92 -14.49
C ASP A 165 4.32 -10.42 -14.23
#